data_AF-A0A952WY52-F1
#
_entry.id   AF-A0A952WY52-F1
#
_cell.length_a   1.000
_cell.length_b   1.000
_cell.length_c   1.000
_cell.angle_alpha   90.00
_cell.angle_beta   90.00
_cell.angle_gamma   90.00
#
_symmetry.space_group_name_H-M   'P 1'
#
loop_
_entity.id
_entity.type
_entity.pdbx_description
1 polymer ?
#
loop_
_entity_poly.entity_id
_entity_poly.type
_entity_poly.pdbx_seq_one_letter_code
_entity_poly.pdbx_strand_id
1 'polypeptide(L)'
;MSNPARTAESVHAVEALMLKHFQTEPFHNLNLIYGPRLKPVVPGGTCSDKTLSFVDASHRAGFDVSLHTAFIGGREIHRLARVHIGGRLFFADVGNGWPSLKLYPADREISFRCFGMGFRTEIADGRVSVFHLKRGRESLQLEIDVCGKSESEIRADIEGRFSSGVVYPFSSSLRFSLVVGSQFLFLRGDRLEIYDDGCFECIEGIDAAGVPEVLHVHFGYDVRWVLRDDEEGPA
;
A
#
# COMPACT_ATOMS: atom_id res chain seq x y z
N MET A 1 26.46 0.14 -21.45
CA MET A 1 26.48 -1.14 -20.69
C MET A 1 26.31 -0.77 -19.22
N SER A 2 25.22 -1.16 -18.57
CA SER A 2 25.00 -0.86 -17.14
C SER A 2 25.84 -1.80 -16.26
N ASN A 3 26.40 -1.28 -15.17
CA ASN A 3 27.19 -2.06 -14.22
C ASN A 3 26.23 -2.85 -13.30
N PRO A 4 26.26 -4.20 -13.29
CA PRO A 4 25.34 -5.02 -12.49
C PRO A 4 25.34 -4.71 -11.00
N ALA A 5 26.51 -4.38 -10.43
CA ALA A 5 26.64 -4.04 -9.01
C ALA A 5 25.87 -2.75 -8.67
N ARG A 6 25.97 -1.73 -9.52
CA ARG A 6 25.22 -0.47 -9.36
C ARG A 6 23.71 -0.69 -9.52
N THR A 7 23.29 -1.56 -10.43
CA THR A 7 21.87 -1.92 -10.58
C THR A 7 21.33 -2.58 -9.31
N ALA A 8 22.08 -3.49 -8.69
CA ALA A 8 21.67 -4.14 -7.44
C ALA A 8 21.61 -3.13 -6.26
N GLU A 9 22.58 -2.23 -6.15
CA GLU A 9 22.56 -1.15 -5.16
C GLU A 9 21.34 -0.24 -5.32
N SER A 10 21.00 0.15 -6.55
CA SER A 10 19.80 0.96 -6.81
C SER A 10 18.50 0.22 -6.49
N VAL A 11 18.40 -1.07 -6.81
CA VAL A 11 17.25 -1.90 -6.41
C VAL A 11 17.08 -1.90 -4.89
N HIS A 12 18.16 -2.18 -4.15
CA HIS A 12 18.11 -2.17 -2.69
C HIS A 12 17.75 -0.80 -2.11
N ALA A 13 18.22 0.29 -2.71
CA ALA A 13 17.91 1.64 -2.27
C ALA A 13 16.41 1.97 -2.46
N VAL A 14 15.80 1.57 -3.58
CA VAL A 14 14.36 1.73 -3.82
C VAL A 14 13.56 0.84 -2.87
N GLU A 15 13.95 -0.41 -2.66
CA GLU A 15 13.29 -1.31 -1.69
C GLU A 15 13.39 -0.79 -0.25
N ALA A 16 14.52 -0.19 0.14
CA ALA A 16 14.66 0.47 1.43
C ALA A 16 13.73 1.69 1.56
N LEU A 17 13.55 2.46 0.48
CA LEU A 17 12.56 3.53 0.44
C LEU A 17 11.12 2.99 0.56
N MET A 18 10.80 1.89 -0.12
CA MET A 18 9.50 1.21 0.02
C MET A 18 9.24 0.81 1.47
N LEU A 19 10.20 0.16 2.14
CA LEU A 19 10.10 -0.20 3.56
C LEU A 19 9.85 1.02 4.44
N LYS A 20 10.58 2.13 4.20
CA LYS A 20 10.35 3.38 4.92
C LYS A 20 8.89 3.87 4.75
N HIS A 21 8.34 3.84 3.54
CA HIS A 21 6.94 4.20 3.31
C HIS A 21 5.95 3.25 4.00
N PHE A 22 6.27 1.97 4.16
CA PHE A 22 5.46 1.04 4.95
C PHE A 22 5.54 1.29 6.46
N GLN A 23 6.62 1.92 6.93
CA GLN A 23 6.84 2.24 8.35
C GLN A 23 6.30 3.62 8.75
N THR A 24 6.29 4.58 7.84
CA THR A 24 5.97 5.99 8.17
C THR A 24 4.64 6.49 7.60
N GLU A 25 4.07 5.79 6.63
CA GLU A 25 2.82 6.19 5.99
C GLU A 25 1.85 5.00 6.00
N PRO A 26 0.76 5.01 6.78
CA PRO A 26 -0.17 3.89 6.78
C PRO A 26 -0.95 3.80 5.46
N PHE A 27 -1.30 2.57 5.07
CA PHE A 27 -2.40 2.37 4.13
C PHE A 27 -3.71 2.46 4.90
N HIS A 28 -4.62 3.36 4.50
CA HIS A 28 -5.90 3.46 5.17
C HIS A 28 -7.01 4.10 4.33
N ASN A 29 -8.26 3.85 4.75
CA ASN A 29 -9.46 4.49 4.21
C ASN A 29 -10.14 5.44 5.21
N LEU A 30 -9.45 5.85 6.29
CA LEU A 30 -10.02 6.71 7.33
C LEU A 30 -10.73 7.96 6.79
N ASN A 31 -10.20 8.61 5.76
CA ASN A 31 -10.81 9.80 5.16
C ASN A 31 -12.17 9.52 4.50
N LEU A 32 -12.40 8.28 4.05
CA LEU A 32 -13.68 7.86 3.47
C LEU A 32 -14.72 7.58 4.56
N ILE A 33 -14.28 7.11 5.73
CA ILE A 33 -15.15 6.72 6.84
C ILE A 33 -15.48 7.91 7.75
N TYR A 34 -14.46 8.68 8.12
CA TYR A 34 -14.56 9.75 9.12
C TYR A 34 -14.41 11.16 8.52
N GLY A 35 -14.25 11.26 7.19
CA GLY A 35 -14.05 12.52 6.50
C GLY A 35 -12.61 13.06 6.59
N PRO A 36 -12.34 14.24 5.99
CA PRO A 36 -10.98 14.74 5.78
C PRO A 36 -10.29 15.29 7.04
N ARG A 37 -10.99 15.35 8.18
CA ARG A 37 -10.47 15.92 9.44
C ARG A 37 -9.21 15.21 9.93
N LEU A 38 -9.01 13.94 9.55
CA LEU A 38 -7.87 13.11 9.98
C LEU A 38 -6.58 13.33 9.19
N LYS A 39 -6.65 13.97 8.01
CA LYS A 39 -5.46 14.17 7.15
C LYS A 39 -4.27 14.86 7.84
N PRO A 40 -4.45 15.85 8.74
CA PRO A 40 -3.32 16.49 9.41
C PRO A 40 -2.66 15.60 10.48
N VAL A 41 -3.36 14.56 10.95
CA VAL A 41 -2.90 13.71 12.07
C VAL A 41 -2.32 12.39 11.57
N VAL A 42 -2.91 11.83 10.53
CA VAL A 42 -2.51 10.54 9.98
C VAL A 42 -2.09 10.72 8.51
N PRO A 43 -0.80 10.51 8.18
CA PRO A 43 -0.31 10.56 6.81
C PRO A 43 -0.74 9.31 6.04
N GLY A 44 -0.45 9.27 4.74
CA GLY A 44 -0.79 8.13 3.90
C GLY A 44 -2.24 8.16 3.40
N GLY A 45 -2.83 6.98 3.22
CA GLY A 45 -4.17 6.84 2.65
C GLY A 45 -4.31 5.62 1.77
N THR A 46 -5.09 5.75 0.69
CA THR A 46 -5.37 4.67 -0.26
C THR A 46 -4.17 4.35 -1.15
N CYS A 47 -4.30 3.38 -2.05
CA CYS A 47 -3.26 3.05 -3.03
C CYS A 47 -2.83 4.27 -3.86
N SER A 48 -3.76 5.18 -4.16
CA SER A 48 -3.47 6.41 -4.91
C SER A 48 -2.61 7.37 -4.09
N ASP A 49 -3.00 7.60 -2.83
CA ASP A 49 -2.30 8.55 -1.94
C ASP A 49 -0.88 8.06 -1.63
N LYS A 50 -0.73 6.76 -1.30
CA LYS A 50 0.58 6.16 -1.03
C LYS A 50 1.49 6.13 -2.25
N THR A 51 0.96 5.79 -3.42
CA THR A 51 1.76 5.73 -4.65
C THR A 51 2.25 7.11 -5.04
N LEU A 52 1.39 8.14 -4.98
CA LEU A 52 1.80 9.52 -5.25
C LEU A 52 2.94 9.97 -4.31
N SER A 53 2.79 9.74 -3.00
CA SER A 53 3.84 10.08 -2.02
C SER A 53 5.17 9.38 -2.34
N PHE A 54 5.12 8.09 -2.70
CA PHE A 54 6.30 7.31 -3.05
C PHE A 54 6.96 7.76 -4.34
N VAL A 55 6.21 8.10 -5.39
CA VAL A 55 6.74 8.66 -6.64
C VAL A 55 7.49 9.96 -6.34
N ASP A 56 6.86 10.87 -5.59
CA ASP A 56 7.48 12.16 -5.22
C ASP A 56 8.75 11.97 -4.38
N ALA A 57 8.73 11.03 -3.42
CA ALA A 57 9.90 10.69 -2.61
C ALA A 57 11.02 10.07 -3.45
N SER A 58 10.68 9.24 -4.42
CA SER A 58 11.64 8.60 -5.33
C SER A 58 12.30 9.61 -6.27
N HIS A 59 11.53 10.58 -6.80
CA HIS A 59 12.08 11.68 -7.59
C HIS A 59 13.05 12.53 -6.77
N ARG A 60 12.70 12.87 -5.53
CA ARG A 60 13.61 13.60 -4.62
C ARG A 60 14.88 12.82 -4.32
N ALA A 61 14.82 11.50 -4.34
CA ALA A 61 15.98 10.61 -4.18
C ALA A 61 16.76 10.36 -5.50
N GLY A 62 16.31 10.94 -6.62
CA GLY A 62 16.99 10.85 -7.92
C GLY A 62 16.70 9.57 -8.71
N PHE A 63 15.62 8.85 -8.40
CA PHE A 63 15.22 7.66 -9.14
C PHE A 63 14.29 8.01 -10.32
N ASP A 64 14.41 7.22 -11.39
CA ASP A 64 13.51 7.27 -12.54
C ASP A 64 12.26 6.45 -12.23
N VAL A 65 11.18 7.16 -11.87
CA VAL A 65 9.93 6.58 -11.38
C VAL A 65 8.75 7.30 -12.00
N SER A 66 7.67 6.58 -12.31
CA SER A 66 6.40 7.17 -12.77
C SER A 66 5.20 6.41 -12.21
N LEU A 67 4.00 6.96 -12.37
CA LEU A 67 2.76 6.28 -11.97
C LEU A 67 2.42 5.13 -12.92
N HIS A 68 1.84 4.08 -12.36
CA HIS A 68 1.32 2.92 -13.09
C HIS A 68 0.02 2.38 -12.46
N THR A 69 -0.66 1.50 -13.18
CA THR A 69 -1.91 0.87 -12.74
C THR A 69 -1.78 -0.64 -12.67
N ALA A 70 -2.64 -1.26 -11.87
CA ALA A 70 -2.82 -2.70 -11.83
C ALA A 70 -4.29 -3.08 -11.66
N PHE A 71 -4.55 -4.35 -11.94
CA PHE A 71 -5.85 -4.97 -11.82
C PHE A 71 -5.94 -5.72 -10.49
N ILE A 72 -7.05 -5.54 -9.78
CA ILE A 72 -7.45 -6.37 -8.64
C ILE A 72 -8.82 -6.95 -8.97
N GLY A 73 -8.92 -8.28 -8.99
CA GLY A 73 -10.17 -8.96 -9.37
C GLY A 73 -10.66 -8.57 -10.78
N GLY A 74 -9.74 -8.42 -11.73
CA GLY A 74 -10.05 -8.04 -13.12
C GLY A 74 -10.43 -6.57 -13.33
N ARG A 75 -10.37 -5.71 -12.30
CA ARG A 75 -10.68 -4.28 -12.40
C ARG A 75 -9.42 -3.44 -12.24
N GLU A 76 -9.22 -2.46 -13.12
CA GLU A 76 -8.05 -1.57 -13.12
C GLU A 76 -8.14 -0.45 -12.06
N ILE A 77 -8.21 -0.84 -10.80
CA ILE A 77 -8.50 0.03 -9.66
C ILE A 77 -7.30 0.23 -8.73
N HIS A 78 -6.17 -0.43 -9.01
CA HIS A 78 -4.98 -0.33 -8.19
C HIS A 78 -3.96 0.64 -8.79
N ARG A 79 -3.20 1.31 -7.93
CA ARG A 79 -2.16 2.27 -8.29
C ARG A 79 -0.86 1.82 -7.65
N LEU A 80 0.21 1.88 -8.42
CA LEU A 80 1.56 1.50 -8.01
C LEU A 80 2.57 2.31 -8.85
N ALA A 81 3.86 2.21 -8.50
CA ALA A 81 4.90 2.96 -9.21
C ALA A 81 5.65 2.07 -10.20
N ARG A 82 5.93 2.63 -11.37
CA ARG A 82 6.86 2.10 -12.38
C ARG A 82 8.25 2.63 -12.08
N VAL A 83 9.26 1.77 -12.05
CA VAL A 83 10.64 2.15 -11.70
C VAL A 83 11.60 1.64 -12.78
N HIS A 84 12.45 2.52 -13.29
CA HIS A 84 13.49 2.17 -14.26
C HIS A 84 14.87 2.17 -13.60
N ILE A 85 15.55 1.02 -13.62
CA ILE A 85 16.88 0.87 -13.02
C ILE A 85 17.79 0.15 -14.00
N GLY A 86 18.87 0.82 -14.41
CA GLY A 86 19.90 0.21 -15.26
C GLY A 86 19.38 -0.31 -16.61
N GLY A 87 18.34 0.33 -17.16
CA GLY A 87 17.66 -0.07 -18.41
C GLY A 87 16.60 -1.16 -18.24
N ARG A 88 16.31 -1.59 -17.00
CA ARG A 88 15.31 -2.59 -16.68
C ARG A 88 14.11 -1.96 -15.99
N LEU A 89 12.96 -2.60 -16.17
CA LEU A 89 11.68 -2.14 -15.69
C LEU A 89 11.26 -2.95 -14.46
N PHE A 90 10.81 -2.24 -13.42
CA PHE A 90 10.30 -2.78 -12.18
C PHE A 90 9.01 -2.09 -11.77
N PHE A 91 8.29 -2.71 -10.84
CA PHE A 91 7.08 -2.19 -10.24
C PHE A 91 7.20 -2.18 -8.71
N ALA A 92 6.90 -1.04 -8.10
CA ALA A 92 6.88 -0.85 -6.65
C ALA A 92 5.43 -0.69 -6.17
N ASP A 93 4.94 -1.65 -5.38
CA ASP A 93 3.60 -1.61 -4.83
C ASP A 93 3.60 -1.28 -3.34
N VAL A 94 3.69 0.01 -3.03
CA VAL A 94 3.54 0.52 -1.67
C VAL A 94 2.08 0.67 -1.24
N GLY A 95 1.14 0.60 -2.18
CA GLY A 95 -0.26 0.99 -2.00
C GLY A 95 -1.23 -0.16 -1.76
N ASN A 96 -0.79 -1.42 -1.81
CA ASN A 96 -1.66 -2.60 -1.74
C ASN A 96 -2.40 -2.76 -0.40
N GLY A 97 -1.86 -2.17 0.66
CA GLY A 97 -2.26 -2.46 2.04
C GLY A 97 -1.64 -3.73 2.62
N TRP A 98 -0.80 -4.46 1.86
CA TRP A 98 0.06 -5.55 2.31
C TRP A 98 1.53 -5.18 2.08
N PRO A 99 2.48 -5.69 2.90
CA PRO A 99 3.86 -5.21 2.90
C PRO A 99 4.70 -5.88 1.81
N SER A 100 4.42 -5.56 0.54
CA SER A 100 5.28 -6.00 -0.56
C SER A 100 6.58 -5.21 -0.56
N LEU A 101 7.61 -5.74 0.10
CA LEU A 101 8.89 -5.05 0.33
C LEU A 101 9.90 -5.17 -0.83
N LYS A 102 9.52 -5.80 -1.94
CA LYS A 102 10.41 -6.04 -3.08
C LYS A 102 9.84 -5.44 -4.35
N LEU A 103 10.74 -4.96 -5.20
CA LEU A 103 10.40 -4.55 -6.57
C LEU A 103 10.01 -5.78 -7.39
N TYR A 104 8.90 -5.73 -8.12
CA TYR A 104 8.54 -6.75 -9.09
C TYR A 104 9.20 -6.45 -10.44
N PRO A 105 10.15 -7.26 -10.93
CA PRO A 105 10.72 -7.06 -12.25
C PRO A 105 9.69 -7.39 -13.33
N ALA A 106 9.70 -6.65 -14.44
CA ALA A 106 8.84 -6.93 -15.58
C ALA A 106 9.33 -8.10 -16.46
N ASP A 107 10.56 -8.55 -16.26
CA ASP A 107 11.29 -9.48 -17.15
C ASP A 107 11.69 -10.80 -16.48
N ARG A 108 11.49 -10.94 -15.16
CA ARG A 108 11.79 -12.17 -14.43
C ARG A 108 10.89 -12.33 -13.22
N GLU A 109 10.55 -13.58 -12.94
CA GLU A 109 9.84 -13.97 -11.74
C GLU A 109 10.70 -13.77 -10.50
N ILE A 110 10.06 -13.44 -9.38
CA ILE A 110 10.68 -13.39 -8.07
C ILE A 110 9.83 -14.13 -7.04
N SER A 111 10.46 -14.57 -5.96
CA SER A 111 9.75 -15.00 -4.75
C SER A 111 10.50 -14.53 -3.52
N PHE A 112 9.76 -14.06 -2.52
CA PHE A 112 10.31 -13.59 -1.25
C PHE A 112 9.28 -13.78 -0.13
N ARG A 113 9.74 -13.61 1.12
CA ARG A 113 8.91 -13.68 2.31
C ARG A 113 9.18 -12.48 3.21
N CYS A 114 8.16 -12.06 3.94
CA CYS A 114 8.24 -11.05 5.00
C CYS A 114 7.05 -11.19 5.94
N PHE A 115 7.27 -11.01 7.24
CA PHE A 115 6.22 -11.07 8.27
C PHE A 115 5.39 -12.36 8.19
N GLY A 116 6.05 -13.49 7.95
CA GLY A 116 5.41 -14.80 7.82
C GLY A 116 4.58 -14.99 6.53
N MET A 117 4.49 -13.98 5.67
CA MET A 117 3.80 -14.00 4.38
C MET A 117 4.79 -14.33 3.25
N GLY A 118 4.27 -14.89 2.16
CA GLY A 118 5.04 -15.18 0.95
C GLY A 118 4.47 -14.41 -0.24
N PHE A 119 5.36 -13.92 -1.09
CA PHE A 119 5.01 -13.25 -2.33
C PHE A 119 5.77 -13.93 -3.46
N ARG A 120 5.11 -14.10 -4.61
CA ARG A 120 5.78 -14.53 -5.84
C ARG A 120 5.12 -13.90 -7.05
N THR A 121 5.85 -13.85 -8.15
CA THR A 121 5.33 -13.39 -9.44
C THR A 121 5.37 -14.49 -10.48
N GLU A 122 4.41 -14.45 -11.39
CA GLU A 122 4.46 -15.15 -12.68
C GLU A 122 4.43 -14.10 -13.79
N ILE A 123 5.08 -14.41 -14.93
CA ILE A 123 5.11 -13.50 -16.07
C ILE A 123 4.66 -14.23 -17.33
N ALA A 124 3.57 -13.76 -17.92
CA ALA A 124 3.01 -14.29 -19.16
C ALA A 124 2.35 -13.17 -19.96
N ASP A 125 2.45 -13.22 -21.29
CA ASP A 125 1.71 -12.36 -22.22
C ASP A 125 1.79 -10.84 -21.92
N GLY A 126 2.98 -10.37 -21.51
CA GLY A 126 3.19 -8.95 -21.17
C GLY A 126 2.53 -8.51 -19.86
N ARG A 127 2.22 -9.46 -18.99
CA ARG A 127 1.60 -9.25 -17.68
C ARG A 127 2.42 -9.88 -16.56
N VAL A 128 2.49 -9.18 -15.43
CA VAL A 128 3.05 -9.68 -14.16
C VAL A 128 1.90 -10.00 -13.20
N SER A 129 1.74 -11.27 -12.87
CA SER A 129 0.74 -11.74 -11.90
C SER A 129 1.40 -11.89 -10.53
N VAL A 130 0.88 -11.22 -9.50
CA VAL A 130 1.43 -11.25 -8.14
C VAL A 130 0.56 -12.14 -7.26
N PHE A 131 1.16 -13.16 -6.68
CA PHE A 131 0.51 -14.07 -5.74
C PHE A 131 0.97 -13.79 -4.33
N HIS A 132 0.03 -13.85 -3.39
CA HIS A 132 0.26 -13.64 -1.97
C HIS A 132 -0.19 -14.87 -1.18
N LEU A 133 0.77 -15.50 -0.51
CA LEU A 133 0.60 -16.60 0.44
C LEU A 133 0.51 -16.03 1.86
N LYS A 134 -0.61 -16.25 2.53
CA LYS A 134 -0.77 -15.95 3.96
C LYS A 134 -1.51 -17.08 4.66
N ARG A 135 -1.05 -17.45 5.85
CA ARG A 135 -1.66 -18.51 6.67
C ARG A 135 -1.91 -19.81 5.87
N GLY A 136 -0.96 -20.20 5.03
CA GLY A 136 -1.02 -21.41 4.21
C GLY A 136 -1.94 -21.34 2.99
N ARG A 137 -2.61 -20.20 2.73
CA ARG A 137 -3.45 -20.00 1.55
C ARG A 137 -2.84 -18.98 0.61
N GLU A 138 -2.59 -19.40 -0.63
CA GLU A 138 -2.18 -18.52 -1.70
C GLU A 138 -3.40 -17.99 -2.47
N SER A 139 -3.31 -16.76 -2.92
CA SER A 139 -4.29 -16.12 -3.80
C SER A 139 -3.62 -15.13 -4.74
N LEU A 140 -4.14 -15.00 -5.96
CA LEU A 140 -3.79 -13.89 -6.85
C LEU A 140 -4.18 -12.57 -6.18
N GLN A 141 -3.20 -11.70 -5.97
CA GLN A 141 -3.37 -10.42 -5.29
C GLN A 141 -3.66 -9.31 -6.29
N LEU A 142 -2.87 -9.23 -7.37
CA LEU A 142 -3.03 -8.27 -8.45
C LEU A 142 -2.37 -8.77 -9.73
N GLU A 143 -2.69 -8.09 -10.83
CA GLU A 143 -2.05 -8.24 -12.12
C GLU A 143 -1.58 -6.89 -12.64
N ILE A 144 -0.40 -6.84 -13.26
CA ILE A 144 0.20 -5.61 -13.81
C ILE A 144 0.41 -5.82 -15.30
N ASP A 145 -0.26 -5.04 -16.15
CA ASP A 145 0.07 -4.98 -17.57
C ASP A 145 1.34 -4.15 -17.75
N VAL A 146 2.36 -4.69 -18.43
CA VAL A 146 3.69 -4.08 -18.52
C VAL A 146 3.69 -2.73 -19.25
N CYS A 147 2.82 -2.58 -20.26
CA CYS A 147 2.69 -1.33 -21.01
C CYS A 147 1.90 -0.26 -20.23
N GLY A 148 0.74 -0.65 -19.66
CA GLY A 148 -0.16 0.22 -18.90
C GLY A 148 -0.61 1.49 -19.62
N LYS A 149 -1.28 2.37 -18.86
CA LYS A 149 -1.72 3.70 -19.30
C LYS A 149 -0.59 4.73 -19.24
N SER A 150 -0.80 5.88 -19.90
CA SER A 150 0.06 7.03 -19.70
C SER A 150 -0.09 7.60 -18.28
N GLU A 151 0.98 8.18 -17.74
CA GLU A 151 0.94 8.82 -16.41
C GLU A 151 -0.13 9.91 -16.32
N SER A 152 -0.36 10.68 -17.40
CA SER A 152 -1.40 11.71 -17.45
C SER A 152 -2.81 11.14 -17.27
N GLU A 153 -3.13 10.01 -17.90
CA GLU A 153 -4.42 9.34 -17.73
C GLU A 153 -4.59 8.83 -16.30
N ILE A 154 -3.52 8.28 -15.72
CA ILE A 154 -3.54 7.78 -14.35
C ILE A 154 -3.76 8.91 -13.34
N ARG A 155 -3.14 10.08 -13.55
CA ARG A 155 -3.36 11.27 -12.72
C ARG A 155 -4.79 11.76 -12.81
N ALA A 156 -5.36 11.83 -14.02
CA ALA A 156 -6.76 12.19 -14.22
C ALA A 156 -7.71 11.21 -13.52
N ASP A 157 -7.46 9.91 -13.60
CA ASP A 157 -8.23 8.88 -12.88
C ASP A 157 -8.15 9.07 -11.36
N ILE A 158 -6.97 9.42 -10.83
CA ILE A 158 -6.78 9.68 -9.40
C ILE A 158 -7.54 10.94 -8.97
N GLU A 159 -7.46 12.04 -9.72
CA GLU A 159 -8.19 13.28 -9.40
C GLU A 159 -9.71 13.08 -9.44
N GLY A 160 -10.21 12.32 -10.42
CA GLY A 160 -11.63 12.01 -10.57
C GLY A 160 -12.18 10.93 -9.62
N ARG A 161 -11.36 10.37 -8.72
CA ARG A 161 -11.71 9.18 -7.93
C ARG A 161 -12.91 9.35 -6.99
N PHE A 162 -13.20 10.59 -6.56
CA PHE A 162 -14.33 10.88 -5.66
C PHE A 162 -15.53 11.50 -6.37
N SER A 163 -15.40 11.88 -7.65
CA SER A 163 -16.45 12.54 -8.44
C SER A 163 -17.05 11.65 -9.54
N SER A 164 -16.44 10.50 -9.82
CA SER A 164 -16.81 9.60 -10.92
C SER A 164 -17.98 8.66 -10.64
N GLY A 165 -18.61 8.73 -9.46
CA GLY A 165 -19.65 7.79 -9.03
C GLY A 165 -19.13 6.37 -8.77
N VAL A 166 -17.80 6.18 -8.74
CA VAL A 166 -17.18 4.89 -8.44
C VAL A 166 -17.29 4.60 -6.95
N VAL A 167 -18.01 3.54 -6.58
CA VAL A 167 -17.99 3.00 -5.23
C VAL A 167 -16.61 2.41 -4.97
N TYR A 168 -15.82 3.09 -4.13
CA TYR A 168 -14.48 2.63 -3.79
C TYR A 168 -14.57 1.30 -3.02
N PRO A 169 -13.74 0.30 -3.36
CA PRO A 169 -13.61 -0.90 -2.54
C PRO A 169 -13.26 -0.47 -1.11
N PHE A 170 -13.86 -1.12 -0.11
CA PHE A 170 -13.66 -0.78 1.31
C PHE A 170 -14.31 0.52 1.79
N SER A 171 -15.23 1.12 1.06
CA SER A 171 -16.03 2.26 1.57
C SER A 171 -16.85 1.94 2.83
N SER A 172 -17.17 0.67 3.07
CA SER A 172 -18.02 0.22 4.19
C SER A 172 -17.29 -0.52 5.31
N SER A 173 -15.96 -0.65 5.25
CA SER A 173 -15.21 -1.40 6.26
C SER A 173 -13.81 -0.83 6.46
N LEU A 174 -13.45 -0.55 7.71
CA LEU A 174 -12.19 0.06 8.10
C LEU A 174 -10.99 -0.73 7.59
N ARG A 175 -10.00 -0.02 7.03
CA ARG A 175 -8.70 -0.56 6.66
C ARG A 175 -7.63 0.38 7.19
N PHE A 176 -6.68 -0.18 7.93
CA PHE A 176 -5.50 0.54 8.38
C PHE A 176 -4.34 -0.45 8.50
N SER A 177 -3.24 -0.25 7.78
CA SER A 177 -2.05 -1.08 7.93
C SER A 177 -0.76 -0.30 7.91
N LEU A 178 0.21 -0.82 8.66
CA LEU A 178 1.54 -0.24 8.85
C LEU A 178 2.52 -1.33 9.31
N VAL A 179 3.79 -1.15 8.97
CA VAL A 179 4.89 -1.88 9.60
C VAL A 179 5.32 -1.15 10.88
N VAL A 180 5.22 -1.82 12.02
CA VAL A 180 5.58 -1.28 13.34
C VAL A 180 6.67 -2.16 13.94
N GLY A 181 7.88 -1.61 14.09
CA GLY A 181 9.04 -2.40 14.52
C GLY A 181 9.32 -3.55 13.55
N SER A 182 9.32 -4.78 14.05
CA SER A 182 9.48 -6.00 13.27
C SER A 182 8.16 -6.63 12.81
N GLN A 183 7.01 -5.99 13.07
CA GLN A 183 5.69 -6.54 12.81
C GLN A 183 4.98 -5.80 11.69
N PHE A 184 4.09 -6.50 10.98
CA PHE A 184 3.11 -5.89 10.10
C PHE A 184 1.73 -5.98 10.73
N LEU A 185 1.08 -4.83 10.91
CA LEU A 185 -0.23 -4.73 11.55
C LEU A 185 -1.27 -4.33 10.51
N PHE A 186 -2.44 -4.97 10.57
CA PHE A 186 -3.55 -4.67 9.67
C PHE A 186 -4.90 -4.71 10.40
N LEU A 187 -5.43 -3.54 10.72
CA LEU A 187 -6.81 -3.35 11.18
C LEU A 187 -7.77 -3.45 9.98
N ARG A 188 -8.68 -4.42 10.01
CA ARG A 188 -9.60 -4.74 8.92
C ARG A 188 -11.00 -4.97 9.46
N GLY A 189 -11.85 -3.95 9.40
CA GLY A 189 -13.16 -3.97 10.02
C GLY A 189 -13.00 -3.95 11.54
N ASP A 190 -13.46 -5.01 12.19
CA ASP A 190 -13.49 -5.20 13.63
C ASP A 190 -12.33 -6.04 14.19
N ARG A 191 -11.30 -6.28 13.38
CA ARG A 191 -10.15 -7.10 13.79
C ARG A 191 -8.81 -6.46 13.45
N LEU A 192 -7.87 -6.58 14.38
CA LEU A 192 -6.47 -6.25 14.18
C LEU A 192 -5.68 -7.53 13.96
N GLU A 193 -5.17 -7.72 12.75
CA GLU A 193 -4.25 -8.80 12.38
C GLU A 193 -2.80 -8.34 12.62
N ILE A 194 -2.02 -9.11 13.39
CA ILE A 194 -0.60 -8.83 13.69
C ILE A 194 0.25 -9.97 13.14
N TYR A 195 1.18 -9.62 12.27
CA TYR A 195 2.03 -10.56 11.54
C TYR A 195 3.50 -10.37 11.90
N ASP A 196 4.18 -11.49 12.13
CA ASP A 196 5.64 -11.59 12.31
C ASP A 196 6.14 -12.87 11.60
N ASP A 197 7.45 -13.03 11.43
CA ASP A 197 8.07 -14.16 10.71
C ASP A 197 7.76 -15.54 11.33
N GLY A 198 7.45 -15.58 12.63
CA GLY A 198 7.11 -16.81 13.35
C GLY A 198 5.71 -16.84 13.96
N CYS A 199 4.96 -15.74 13.92
CA CYS A 199 3.73 -15.60 14.70
C CYS A 199 2.63 -14.88 13.93
N PHE A 200 1.38 -15.27 14.21
CA PHE A 200 0.18 -14.57 13.82
C PHE A 200 -0.71 -14.42 15.05
N GLU A 201 -1.07 -13.18 15.36
CA GLU A 201 -2.03 -12.84 16.40
C GLU A 201 -3.21 -12.08 15.78
N CYS A 202 -4.40 -12.24 16.35
CA CYS A 202 -5.59 -11.54 15.92
C CYS A 202 -6.40 -11.10 17.13
N ILE A 203 -6.65 -9.79 17.22
CA ILE A 203 -7.57 -9.20 18.19
C ILE A 203 -8.88 -8.94 17.43
N GLU A 204 -9.98 -9.53 17.87
CA GLU A 204 -11.31 -9.41 17.25
C GLU A 204 -12.26 -8.58 18.13
N GLY A 205 -13.40 -8.16 17.56
CA GLY A 205 -14.46 -7.45 18.30
C GLY A 205 -14.18 -5.97 18.55
N ILE A 206 -13.33 -5.34 17.74
CA ILE A 206 -13.05 -3.91 17.78
C ILE A 206 -14.26 -3.16 17.20
N ASP A 207 -15.02 -2.50 18.05
CA ASP A 207 -16.11 -1.62 17.62
C ASP A 207 -15.60 -0.22 17.20
N ALA A 208 -16.51 0.62 16.73
CA ALA A 208 -16.18 1.97 16.29
C ALA A 208 -15.57 2.85 17.40
N ALA A 209 -15.99 2.65 18.66
CA ALA A 209 -15.49 3.40 19.81
C ALA A 209 -14.08 2.96 20.23
N GLY A 210 -13.70 1.71 19.95
CA GLY A 210 -12.37 1.17 20.18
C GLY A 210 -11.32 1.57 19.14
N VAL A 211 -11.72 1.99 17.93
CA VAL A 211 -10.79 2.35 16.84
C VAL A 211 -9.76 3.41 17.25
N PRO A 212 -10.12 4.54 17.89
CA PRO A 212 -9.13 5.55 18.29
C PRO A 212 -8.06 5.00 19.24
N GLU A 213 -8.44 4.14 20.18
CA GLU A 213 -7.50 3.52 21.12
C GLU A 213 -6.59 2.52 20.41
N VAL A 214 -7.13 1.71 19.50
CA VAL A 214 -6.33 0.78 18.70
C VAL A 214 -5.29 1.51 17.85
N LEU A 215 -5.69 2.62 17.18
CA LEU A 215 -4.77 3.45 16.41
C LEU A 215 -3.67 4.07 17.27
N HIS A 216 -4.00 4.47 18.49
CA HIS A 216 -3.03 5.02 19.43
C HIS A 216 -2.06 3.96 19.96
N VAL A 217 -2.58 2.89 20.55
CA VAL A 217 -1.79 1.86 21.25
C VAL A 217 -0.92 1.05 20.29
N HIS A 218 -1.47 0.65 19.15
CA HIS A 218 -0.78 -0.27 18.24
C HIS A 218 -0.05 0.43 17.09
N PHE A 219 -0.56 1.58 16.63
CA PHE A 219 0.00 2.27 15.47
C PHE A 219 0.69 3.61 15.83
N GLY A 220 0.57 4.08 17.07
CA GLY A 220 1.16 5.34 17.51
C GLY A 220 0.43 6.60 17.02
N TYR A 221 -0.77 6.48 16.44
CA TYR A 221 -1.55 7.62 15.96
C TYR A 221 -2.64 7.98 16.96
N ASP A 222 -2.46 9.09 17.67
CA ASP A 222 -3.51 9.62 18.53
C ASP A 222 -4.51 10.43 17.72
N VAL A 223 -5.64 9.80 17.40
CA VAL A 223 -6.75 10.42 16.67
C VAL A 223 -7.93 10.78 17.58
N ARG A 224 -7.79 10.57 18.90
CA ARG A 224 -8.90 10.68 19.86
C ARG A 224 -9.51 12.08 19.89
N TRP A 225 -8.71 13.12 19.70
CA TRP A 225 -9.21 14.50 19.66
C TRP A 225 -9.90 14.87 18.34
N VAL A 226 -9.59 14.18 17.23
CA VAL A 226 -10.22 14.43 15.92
C VAL A 226 -11.52 13.65 15.77
N LEU A 227 -11.58 12.47 16.37
CA LEU A 227 -12.74 11.57 16.36
C LEU A 227 -13.65 11.75 17.57
N ARG A 228 -13.46 12.81 18.37
CA ARG A 228 -14.48 13.21 19.34
C ARG A 228 -15.74 13.57 18.58
N ASP A 229 -16.84 12.95 18.95
CA ASP A 229 -18.16 13.43 18.54
C ASP A 229 -18.28 14.89 18.99
N ASP A 230 -18.78 15.73 18.08
CA ASP A 230 -19.20 17.09 18.41
C ASP A 230 -20.47 17.00 19.32
N GLU A 231 -20.37 16.39 20.50
CA GLU A 231 -21.34 16.59 21.59
C GLU A 231 -21.01 17.91 22.29
N GLU A 232 -21.24 19.02 21.57
CA GLU A 232 -21.52 20.35 22.13
C GLU A 232 -21.83 21.30 20.94
N GLY A 233 -23.00 21.10 20.33
CA GLY A 233 -23.66 22.17 19.59
C GLY A 233 -24.20 23.22 20.58
N PRO A 234 -24.17 24.53 20.26
CA PRO A 234 -24.42 25.59 21.23
C PRO A 234 -25.84 25.52 21.81
N ALA A 235 -25.91 25.69 23.13
CA ALA A 235 -27.14 25.90 23.90
C ALA A 235 -27.91 27.15 23.47
#